data_AF-A0A9Q3FKD9-F1
#
_entry.id   AF-A0A9Q3FKD9-F1
#
_cell.length_a   1.000
_cell.length_b   1.000
_cell.length_c   1.000
_cell.angle_alpha   90.00
_cell.angle_beta   90.00
_cell.angle_gamma   90.00
#
_symmetry.space_group_name_H-M   'P 1'
#
loop_
_entity.id
_entity.type
_entity.pdbx_description
1 polymer ?
#
loop_
_entity_poly.entity_id
_entity_poly.type
_entity_poly.pdbx_seq_one_letter_code
_entity_poly.pdbx_strand_id
1 'polypeptide(L)'
;MQDILVVESNIDSDLEEDVSLLHHLSTQRYLTPRQKNPSAYIYNSSNLVQLSSHKFKQLCHTTHESFQRLVTLIQDDTIFHNSSRFKQRDPAIQLAVALARLGSNGNGASLGKLGMLFGVSHGAIVLYTQCIIKALIKYEKEYIMWPNSQKQLQTSQVMQSKGFPGCVGFIDGSLIPLSQRPSRDGEA
;
A
#
# COMPACT_ATOMS: atom_id res chain seq x y z
N MET A 1 67.41 -13.67 8.12
CA MET A 1 66.36 -14.46 8.82
C MET A 1 65.59 -13.60 9.84
N GLN A 2 65.58 -12.26 9.69
CA GLN A 2 64.89 -11.32 10.58
C GLN A 2 63.70 -10.64 9.86
N ASP A 3 63.70 -10.58 8.52
CA ASP A 3 62.70 -9.85 7.74
C ASP A 3 61.42 -10.64 7.43
N ILE A 4 61.40 -11.96 7.65
CA ILE A 4 60.21 -12.82 7.38
C ILE A 4 59.22 -12.74 8.56
N LEU A 5 59.72 -12.66 9.79
CA LEU A 5 58.90 -12.63 11.02
C LEU A 5 58.10 -11.33 11.20
N VAL A 6 58.60 -10.20 10.66
CA VAL A 6 57.92 -8.89 10.77
C VAL A 6 56.76 -8.77 9.77
N VAL A 7 56.84 -9.47 8.65
CA VAL A 7 55.80 -9.49 7.62
C VAL A 7 54.65 -10.40 8.05
N GLU A 8 54.95 -11.57 8.62
CA GLU A 8 53.92 -12.48 9.16
C GLU A 8 53.16 -11.88 10.35
N SER A 9 53.83 -11.15 11.26
CA SER A 9 53.17 -10.52 12.41
C SER A 9 52.22 -9.38 12.05
N ASN A 10 52.52 -8.64 10.97
CA ASN A 10 51.65 -7.56 10.50
C ASN A 10 50.43 -8.10 9.74
N ILE A 11 50.58 -9.21 9.01
CA ILE A 11 49.47 -9.87 8.32
C ILE A 11 48.45 -10.43 9.33
N ASP A 12 48.90 -11.01 10.43
CA ASP A 12 48.02 -11.59 11.46
C ASP A 12 47.25 -10.50 12.24
N SER A 13 47.91 -9.38 12.53
CA SER A 13 47.30 -8.18 13.14
C SER A 13 46.19 -7.57 12.27
N ASP A 14 46.46 -7.38 10.98
CA ASP A 14 45.49 -6.81 10.04
C ASP A 14 44.28 -7.74 9.85
N LEU A 15 44.51 -9.05 9.83
CA LEU A 15 43.45 -10.05 9.77
C LEU A 15 42.60 -10.08 11.05
N GLU A 16 43.20 -9.90 12.23
CA GLU A 16 42.46 -9.80 13.50
C GLU A 16 41.59 -8.54 13.57
N GLU A 17 42.08 -7.39 13.08
CA GLU A 17 41.30 -6.15 12.99
C GLU A 17 40.11 -6.31 12.03
N ASP A 18 40.34 -6.92 10.86
CA ASP A 18 39.28 -7.15 9.86
C ASP A 18 38.21 -8.11 10.37
N VAL A 19 38.60 -9.19 11.06
CA VAL A 19 37.65 -10.15 11.67
C VAL A 19 36.83 -9.47 12.78
N SER A 20 37.48 -8.65 13.61
CA SER A 20 36.82 -7.88 14.67
C SER A 20 35.82 -6.87 14.10
N LEU A 21 36.20 -6.17 13.02
CA LEU A 21 35.33 -5.25 12.30
C LEU A 21 34.14 -5.98 11.67
N LEU A 22 34.36 -7.11 10.99
CA LEU A 22 33.29 -7.91 10.40
C LEU A 22 32.32 -8.43 11.46
N HIS A 23 32.82 -8.89 12.60
CA HIS A 23 31.99 -9.29 13.73
C HIS A 23 31.17 -8.10 14.26
N HIS A 24 31.77 -6.93 14.40
CA HIS A 24 31.07 -5.72 14.81
C HIS A 24 29.98 -5.31 13.80
N LEU A 25 30.27 -5.33 12.50
CA LEU A 25 29.30 -5.01 11.45
C LEU A 25 28.16 -6.04 11.39
N SER A 26 28.46 -7.32 11.58
CA SER A 26 27.47 -8.41 11.55
C SER A 26 26.50 -8.38 12.74
N THR A 27 26.94 -7.84 13.88
CA THR A 27 26.12 -7.70 15.09
C THR A 27 25.32 -6.40 15.11
N GLN A 28 25.69 -5.41 14.28
CA GLN A 28 24.95 -4.16 14.15
C GLN A 28 23.88 -4.21 13.06
N ARG A 29 22.63 -3.94 13.45
CA ARG A 29 21.52 -3.78 12.49
C ARG A 29 21.65 -2.53 11.61
N TYR A 30 22.38 -1.52 12.07
CA TYR A 30 22.54 -0.24 11.38
C TYR A 30 23.97 0.27 11.57
N LEU A 31 24.64 0.64 10.48
CA LEU A 31 26.00 1.20 10.49
C LEU A 31 26.06 2.66 10.93
N THR A 32 24.90 3.33 10.95
CA THR A 32 24.78 4.72 11.37
C THR A 32 23.67 4.88 12.40
N PRO A 33 23.83 5.77 13.40
CA PRO A 33 22.76 6.08 14.35
C PRO A 33 21.52 6.58 13.61
N ARG A 34 20.36 6.01 13.96
CA ARG A 34 19.11 6.43 13.35
C ARG A 34 18.73 7.83 13.83
N GLN A 35 18.80 8.82 12.95
CA GLN A 35 18.32 10.17 13.24
C GLN A 35 16.79 10.17 13.34
N LYS A 36 16.25 10.67 14.46
CA LYS A 36 14.81 10.90 14.60
C LYS A 36 14.48 12.22 13.92
N ASN A 37 13.85 12.14 12.75
CA ASN A 37 13.22 13.32 12.17
C ASN A 37 11.97 13.69 12.98
N PRO A 38 11.76 14.99 13.30
CA PRO A 38 10.52 15.43 13.94
C PRO A 38 9.33 15.00 13.08
N SER A 39 8.50 14.12 13.63
CA SER A 39 7.31 13.62 12.93
C SER A 39 6.20 14.66 13.04
N ALA A 40 6.26 15.71 12.22
CA ALA A 40 5.15 16.63 12.00
C ALA A 40 4.27 16.08 10.86
N TYR A 41 3.59 14.97 11.15
CA TYR A 41 2.72 14.33 10.17
C TYR A 41 1.35 14.97 10.15
N ILE A 42 0.79 15.10 8.95
CA ILE A 42 -0.44 15.84 8.71
C ILE A 42 -1.66 15.06 9.19
N TYR A 43 -1.66 13.72 9.07
CA TYR A 43 -2.84 12.90 9.36
C TYR A 43 -2.63 11.84 10.46
N ASN A 44 -3.36 11.98 11.56
CA ASN A 44 -3.58 11.00 12.63
C ASN A 44 -5.07 10.61 12.69
N SER A 45 -5.44 9.63 13.53
CA SER A 45 -6.83 9.16 13.61
C SER A 45 -7.81 10.30 13.93
N SER A 46 -7.42 11.24 14.80
CA SER A 46 -8.27 12.34 15.25
C SER A 46 -8.54 13.36 14.14
N ASN A 47 -7.51 13.81 13.42
CA ASN A 47 -7.67 14.85 12.42
C ASN A 47 -8.12 14.32 11.05
N LEU A 48 -7.93 13.02 10.78
CA LEU A 48 -8.43 12.36 9.57
C LEU A 48 -9.97 12.40 9.54
N VAL A 49 -10.62 12.13 10.67
CA VAL A 49 -12.09 12.16 10.82
C VAL A 49 -12.65 13.58 10.75
N GLN A 50 -11.84 14.59 11.12
CA GLN A 50 -12.23 16.00 11.07
C GLN A 50 -12.12 16.63 9.68
N LEU A 51 -11.57 15.90 8.68
CA LEU A 51 -11.49 16.41 7.32
C LEU A 51 -12.88 16.66 6.73
N SER A 52 -13.02 17.77 6.01
CA SER A 52 -14.23 18.01 5.22
C SER A 52 -14.42 16.88 4.20
N SER A 53 -15.67 16.58 3.85
CA SER A 53 -16.01 15.48 2.95
C SER A 53 -15.23 15.53 1.62
N HIS A 54 -15.00 16.73 1.08
CA HIS A 54 -14.19 16.93 -0.13
C HIS A 54 -12.72 16.54 0.09
N LYS A 55 -12.07 17.05 1.14
CA LYS A 55 -10.66 16.75 1.44
C LYS A 55 -10.46 15.27 1.77
N PHE A 56 -11.40 14.70 2.54
CA PHE A 56 -11.38 13.28 2.87
C PHE A 56 -11.51 12.42 1.63
N LYS A 57 -12.48 12.73 0.75
CA LYS A 57 -12.66 12.01 -0.51
C LYS A 57 -11.45 12.15 -1.43
N GLN A 58 -10.80 13.30 -1.46
CA GLN A 58 -9.58 13.50 -2.24
C GLN A 58 -8.39 12.69 -1.68
N LEU A 59 -8.30 12.51 -0.36
CA LEU A 59 -7.23 11.74 0.26
C LEU A 59 -7.47 10.23 0.19
N CYS A 60 -8.65 9.78 0.60
CA CYS A 60 -8.98 8.36 0.78
C CYS A 60 -9.75 7.78 -0.41
N HIS A 61 -10.07 8.58 -1.45
CA HIS A 61 -10.85 8.17 -2.63
C HIS A 61 -12.23 7.56 -2.31
N THR A 62 -12.77 7.82 -1.12
CA THR A 62 -14.05 7.31 -0.66
C THR A 62 -14.71 8.30 0.29
N THR A 63 -15.98 8.09 0.64
CA THR A 63 -16.70 8.92 1.62
C THR A 63 -16.34 8.50 3.05
N HIS A 64 -16.57 9.39 4.02
CA HIS A 64 -16.42 9.05 5.45
C HIS A 64 -17.26 7.83 5.85
N GLU A 65 -18.51 7.77 5.37
CA GLU A 65 -19.43 6.67 5.67
C GLU A 65 -18.91 5.33 5.13
N SER A 66 -18.54 5.29 3.84
CA SER A 66 -17.99 4.07 3.22
C SER A 66 -16.67 3.67 3.87
N PHE A 67 -15.83 4.63 4.22
CA PHE A 67 -14.59 4.36 4.96
C PHE A 67 -14.85 3.73 6.32
N GLN A 68 -15.76 4.30 7.11
CA GLN A 68 -16.11 3.75 8.42
C GLN A 68 -16.67 2.34 8.30
N ARG A 69 -17.52 2.06 7.30
CA ARG A 69 -18.00 0.70 7.02
C ARG A 69 -16.84 -0.26 6.74
N LEU A 70 -15.86 0.14 5.93
CA LEU A 70 -14.69 -0.67 5.65
C LEU A 70 -13.83 -0.91 6.90
N VAL A 71 -13.65 0.11 7.75
CA VAL A 71 -12.94 -0.06 9.03
C VAL A 71 -13.65 -1.09 9.91
N THR A 72 -14.96 -0.94 10.12
CA THR A 72 -15.75 -1.89 10.91
C THR A 72 -15.70 -3.31 10.33
N LEU A 73 -15.67 -3.44 9.01
CA LEU A 73 -15.59 -4.73 8.33
C LEU A 73 -14.27 -5.46 8.62
N ILE A 74 -13.14 -4.73 8.67
CA ILE A 74 -11.80 -5.32 8.74
C ILE A 74 -11.16 -5.25 10.13
N GLN A 75 -11.67 -4.44 11.06
CA GLN A 75 -10.99 -4.11 12.33
C GLN A 75 -10.63 -5.34 13.17
N ASP A 76 -11.47 -6.38 13.14
CA ASP A 76 -11.33 -7.59 13.96
C ASP A 76 -10.44 -8.65 13.29
N ASP A 77 -9.91 -8.37 12.09
CA ASP A 77 -9.00 -9.30 11.42
C ASP A 77 -7.70 -9.46 12.21
N THR A 78 -7.30 -10.71 12.42
CA THR A 78 -6.03 -11.10 13.03
C THR A 78 -4.80 -10.41 12.44
N ILE A 79 -4.84 -9.98 11.17
CA ILE A 79 -3.72 -9.28 10.50
C ILE A 79 -3.40 -7.90 11.11
N PHE A 80 -4.35 -7.30 11.82
CA PHE A 80 -4.17 -6.02 12.53
C PHE A 80 -3.82 -6.19 14.00
N HIS A 81 -3.73 -7.43 14.47
CA HIS A 81 -3.47 -7.76 15.85
C HIS A 81 -2.14 -8.49 15.96
N ASN A 82 -1.28 -8.05 16.87
CA ASN A 82 -0.04 -8.75 17.19
C ASN A 82 0.03 -9.03 18.70
N SER A 83 0.80 -10.05 19.07
CA SER A 83 1.12 -10.36 20.47
C SER A 83 2.34 -9.60 20.98
N SER A 84 2.66 -8.45 20.38
CA SER A 84 3.86 -7.67 20.72
C SER A 84 3.58 -6.70 21.85
N ARG A 85 4.65 -6.28 22.55
CA ARG A 85 4.62 -5.18 23.52
C ARG A 85 4.21 -3.85 22.88
N PHE A 86 4.39 -3.71 21.57
CA PHE A 86 4.04 -2.51 20.82
C PHE A 86 2.77 -2.71 20.02
N LYS A 87 1.73 -1.95 20.38
CA LYS A 87 0.46 -1.93 19.65
C LYS A 87 0.69 -1.60 18.19
N GLN A 88 0.11 -2.39 17.31
CA GLN A 88 0.06 -2.08 15.88
C GLN A 88 -0.72 -0.77 15.67
N ARG A 89 -0.43 -0.06 14.58
CA ARG A 89 -1.14 1.16 14.21
C ARG A 89 -2.61 0.84 13.96
N ASP A 90 -3.48 1.76 14.36
CA ASP A 90 -4.93 1.71 14.14
C ASP A 90 -5.29 1.26 12.70
N PRO A 91 -6.16 0.23 12.51
CA PRO A 91 -6.63 -0.22 11.21
C PRO A 91 -7.17 0.91 10.32
N ALA A 92 -7.82 1.92 10.90
CA ALA A 92 -8.31 3.08 10.16
C ALA A 92 -7.15 3.84 9.49
N ILE A 93 -6.03 4.03 10.18
CA ILE A 93 -4.87 4.70 9.59
C ILE A 93 -4.20 3.82 8.53
N GLN A 94 -4.12 2.51 8.76
CA GLN A 94 -3.61 1.58 7.74
C GLN A 94 -4.47 1.63 6.47
N LEU A 95 -5.80 1.65 6.63
CA LEU A 95 -6.76 1.78 5.53
C LEU A 95 -6.61 3.11 4.80
N ALA A 96 -6.50 4.22 5.51
CA ALA A 96 -6.32 5.54 4.91
C ALA A 96 -5.03 5.62 4.08
N VAL A 97 -3.92 5.08 4.59
CA VAL A 97 -2.64 5.00 3.85
C VAL A 97 -2.79 4.13 2.60
N ALA A 98 -3.42 2.96 2.72
CA ALA A 98 -3.61 2.05 1.60
C ALA A 98 -4.49 2.68 0.50
N LEU A 99 -5.61 3.30 0.87
CA LEU A 99 -6.51 3.97 -0.07
C LEU A 99 -5.85 5.18 -0.73
N ALA A 100 -5.15 6.03 0.04
CA ALA A 100 -4.41 7.16 -0.51
C ALA A 100 -3.33 6.71 -1.50
N ARG A 101 -2.68 5.58 -1.24
CA ARG A 101 -1.69 4.98 -2.15
C ARG A 101 -2.33 4.43 -3.41
N LEU A 102 -3.41 3.64 -3.29
CA LEU A 102 -4.06 2.95 -4.41
C LEU A 102 -4.85 3.91 -5.31
N GLY A 103 -5.40 4.99 -4.75
CA GLY A 103 -6.11 6.01 -5.52
C GLY A 103 -5.21 7.07 -6.15
N SER A 104 -3.94 7.15 -5.75
CA SER A 104 -2.97 8.07 -6.34
C SER A 104 -2.22 7.43 -7.50
N ASN A 105 -1.85 8.23 -8.51
CA ASN A 105 -0.97 7.81 -9.61
C ASN A 105 0.35 8.60 -9.61
N GLY A 106 1.40 8.04 -10.21
CA GLY A 106 2.72 8.64 -10.34
C GLY A 106 3.30 9.11 -9.00
N ASN A 107 3.75 10.37 -8.96
CA ASN A 107 4.35 10.97 -7.76
C ASN A 107 3.37 11.06 -6.57
N GLY A 108 2.05 10.99 -6.81
CA GLY A 108 1.05 10.95 -5.74
C GLY A 108 1.14 9.69 -4.88
N ALA A 109 1.45 8.54 -5.49
CA ALA A 109 1.61 7.25 -4.80
C ALA A 109 3.03 7.04 -4.22
N SER A 110 3.89 8.06 -4.30
CA SER A 110 5.26 7.96 -3.80
C SER A 110 5.29 7.70 -2.30
N LEU A 111 6.13 6.74 -1.88
CA LEU A 111 6.27 6.35 -0.48
C LEU A 111 6.74 7.52 0.39
N GLY A 112 7.60 8.40 -0.14
CA GLY A 112 8.08 9.58 0.58
C GLY A 112 6.95 10.57 0.89
N LYS A 113 6.08 10.88 -0.09
CA LYS A 113 4.95 11.79 0.11
C LYS A 113 3.96 11.23 1.13
N LEU A 114 3.60 9.97 1.01
CA LEU A 114 2.72 9.30 1.97
C LEU A 114 3.37 9.21 3.36
N GLY A 115 4.68 8.99 3.42
CA GLY A 115 5.44 8.93 4.67
C GLY A 115 5.40 10.26 5.42
N MET A 116 5.54 11.38 4.71
CA MET A 116 5.39 12.73 5.26
C MET A 116 3.94 13.00 5.70
N LEU A 117 2.95 12.63 4.89
CA LEU A 117 1.54 12.87 5.18
C LEU A 117 1.06 12.13 6.45
N PHE A 118 1.42 10.86 6.59
CA PHE A 118 0.91 9.99 7.65
C PHE A 118 1.90 9.71 8.79
N GLY A 119 3.16 10.15 8.68
CA GLY A 119 4.18 9.97 9.71
C GLY A 119 4.64 8.52 9.84
N VAL A 120 4.79 7.86 8.69
CA VAL A 120 5.06 6.41 8.60
C VAL A 120 6.27 6.14 7.73
N SER A 121 7.00 5.08 8.02
CA SER A 121 8.15 4.68 7.21
C SER A 121 7.71 4.08 5.86
N HIS A 122 8.60 4.08 4.88
CA HIS A 122 8.36 3.43 3.58
C HIS A 122 7.93 1.97 3.72
N GLY A 123 8.60 1.21 4.59
CA GLY A 123 8.24 -0.18 4.87
C GLY A 123 6.84 -0.32 5.49
N ALA A 124 6.45 0.60 6.37
CA ALA A 124 5.11 0.58 6.97
C ALA A 124 4.02 0.85 5.92
N ILE A 125 4.24 1.76 4.97
CA ILE A 125 3.28 2.03 3.89
C ILE A 125 3.04 0.77 3.05
N VAL A 126 4.11 0.09 2.67
CA VAL A 126 4.02 -1.16 1.89
C VAL A 126 3.29 -2.22 2.68
N LEU A 127 3.65 -2.40 3.95
CA LEU A 127 3.01 -3.35 4.85
C LEU A 127 1.51 -3.07 5.01
N TYR A 128 1.13 -1.82 5.31
CA TYR A 128 -0.27 -1.44 5.50
C TYR A 128 -1.08 -1.70 4.23
N THR A 129 -0.54 -1.35 3.06
CA THR A 129 -1.19 -1.63 1.78
C THR A 129 -1.46 -3.13 1.60
N GLN A 130 -0.45 -3.97 1.88
CA GLN A 130 -0.60 -5.43 1.78
C GLN A 130 -1.60 -5.99 2.80
N CYS A 131 -1.57 -5.52 4.05
CA CYS A 131 -2.51 -5.96 5.08
C CYS A 131 -3.94 -5.63 4.71
N ILE A 132 -4.19 -4.41 4.23
CA ILE A 132 -5.51 -3.97 3.79
C ILE A 132 -6.01 -4.78 2.60
N ILE A 133 -5.17 -5.02 1.58
CA ILE A 133 -5.55 -5.86 0.44
C ILE A 133 -5.91 -7.28 0.91
N LYS A 134 -5.10 -7.89 1.77
CA LYS A 134 -5.35 -9.23 2.30
C LYS A 134 -6.64 -9.31 3.12
N ALA A 135 -6.92 -8.30 3.93
CA ALA A 135 -8.15 -8.23 4.71
C ALA A 135 -9.39 -8.10 3.80
N LEU A 136 -9.34 -7.22 2.80
CA LEU A 136 -10.46 -6.98 1.89
C LEU A 136 -10.75 -8.17 0.97
N ILE A 137 -9.73 -8.89 0.48
CA ILE A 137 -9.90 -10.06 -0.38
C ILE A 137 -10.74 -11.16 0.29
N LYS A 138 -10.72 -11.27 1.63
CA LYS A 138 -11.56 -12.24 2.36
C LYS A 138 -13.06 -12.07 2.09
N TYR A 139 -13.49 -10.87 1.70
CA TYR A 139 -14.88 -10.53 1.41
C TYR A 139 -15.18 -10.48 -0.10
N GLU A 140 -14.23 -10.82 -0.97
CA GLU A 140 -14.38 -10.74 -2.43
C GLU A 140 -15.67 -11.43 -2.91
N LYS A 141 -15.94 -12.66 -2.44
CA LYS A 141 -17.10 -13.45 -2.91
C LYS A 141 -18.45 -12.85 -2.53
N GLU A 142 -18.50 -12.00 -1.50
CA GLU A 142 -19.74 -11.36 -1.06
C GLU A 142 -20.05 -10.11 -1.89
N TYR A 143 -19.01 -9.36 -2.28
CA TYR A 143 -19.17 -8.06 -2.94
C TYR A 143 -18.87 -8.08 -4.45
N ILE A 144 -18.03 -8.98 -4.92
CA ILE A 144 -17.60 -9.11 -6.33
C ILE A 144 -18.24 -10.39 -6.88
N MET A 145 -19.47 -10.24 -7.37
CA MET A 145 -20.21 -11.32 -8.01
C MET A 145 -20.60 -10.95 -9.43
N TRP A 146 -20.46 -11.90 -10.35
CA TRP A 146 -21.01 -11.74 -11.69
C TRP A 146 -22.54 -11.64 -11.61
N PRO A 147 -23.18 -10.69 -12.32
CA PRO A 147 -24.63 -10.63 -12.35
C PRO A 147 -25.23 -11.95 -12.83
N ASN A 148 -26.35 -12.37 -12.24
CA ASN A 148 -27.09 -13.54 -12.70
C ASN A 148 -27.81 -13.25 -14.03
N SER A 149 -28.32 -14.28 -14.71
CA SER A 149 -28.95 -14.16 -16.03
C SER A 149 -30.07 -13.11 -16.07
N GLN A 150 -30.84 -12.98 -14.99
CA GLN A 150 -31.91 -11.98 -14.90
C GLN A 150 -31.33 -10.56 -14.87
N LYS A 151 -30.33 -10.29 -14.02
CA LYS A 151 -29.67 -8.99 -13.95
C LYS A 151 -28.93 -8.66 -15.25
N GLN A 152 -28.28 -9.65 -15.87
CA GLN A 152 -27.63 -9.49 -17.17
C GLN A 152 -28.64 -9.08 -18.24
N LEU A 153 -29.81 -9.73 -18.30
CA LEU A 153 -30.84 -9.38 -19.27
C LEU A 153 -31.38 -7.96 -19.04
N GLN A 154 -31.64 -7.60 -17.78
CA GLN A 154 -32.07 -6.24 -17.42
C GLN A 154 -31.05 -5.19 -17.85
N THR A 155 -29.77 -5.41 -17.54
CA THR A 155 -28.69 -4.51 -17.96
C THR A 155 -28.60 -4.45 -19.49
N SER A 156 -28.64 -5.59 -20.18
CA SER A 156 -28.61 -5.64 -21.65
C SER A 156 -29.76 -4.88 -22.30
N GLN A 157 -30.97 -4.95 -21.76
CA GLN A 157 -32.12 -4.21 -22.27
C GLN A 157 -31.94 -2.69 -22.10
N VAL A 158 -31.50 -2.26 -20.92
CA VAL A 158 -31.20 -0.85 -20.66
C VAL A 158 -30.09 -0.37 -21.59
N MET A 159 -29.04 -1.16 -21.76
CA MET A 159 -27.88 -0.80 -22.56
C MET A 159 -28.15 -0.79 -24.06
N GLN A 160 -29.06 -1.65 -24.54
CA GLN A 160 -29.54 -1.61 -25.91
C GLN A 160 -30.17 -0.25 -26.24
N SER A 161 -30.95 0.33 -25.32
CA SER A 161 -31.51 1.69 -25.49
C SER A 161 -30.44 2.80 -25.52
N LYS A 162 -29.22 2.49 -25.07
CA LYS A 162 -28.05 3.37 -25.07
C LYS A 162 -27.09 3.10 -26.23
N GLY A 163 -27.45 2.19 -27.16
CA GLY A 163 -26.63 1.85 -28.33
C GLY A 163 -25.64 0.70 -28.11
N PHE A 164 -25.70 0.00 -26.97
CA PHE A 164 -24.81 -1.12 -26.65
C PHE A 164 -25.60 -2.44 -26.53
N PRO A 165 -26.02 -3.05 -27.66
CA PRO A 165 -26.78 -4.29 -27.64
C PRO A 165 -25.96 -5.44 -27.04
N GLY A 166 -26.57 -6.22 -26.13
CA GLY A 166 -25.88 -7.33 -25.46
C GLY A 166 -24.94 -6.93 -24.33
N CYS A 167 -24.79 -5.64 -24.02
CA CYS A 167 -23.92 -5.19 -22.94
C CYS A 167 -24.54 -5.48 -21.56
N VAL A 168 -23.92 -6.38 -20.81
CA VAL A 168 -24.40 -6.82 -19.48
C VAL A 168 -23.75 -6.08 -18.31
N GLY A 169 -22.89 -5.10 -18.58
CA GLY A 169 -22.23 -4.26 -17.59
C GLY A 169 -20.97 -3.58 -18.13
N PHE A 170 -20.46 -2.60 -17.39
CA PHE A 170 -19.16 -1.96 -17.65
C PHE A 170 -18.25 -2.13 -16.44
N ILE A 171 -16.98 -2.34 -16.73
CA ILE A 171 -15.90 -2.24 -15.76
C ILE A 171 -15.12 -1.00 -16.18
N ASP A 172 -14.86 -0.08 -15.26
CA ASP A 172 -14.05 1.10 -15.57
C ASP A 172 -12.72 0.63 -16.19
N GLY A 173 -12.41 1.21 -17.35
CA GLY A 173 -11.39 0.68 -18.23
C GLY A 173 -10.00 1.18 -17.83
N SER A 174 -9.03 0.28 -17.80
CA SER A 174 -7.67 0.70 -18.11
C SER A 174 -7.67 1.15 -19.57
N LEU A 175 -7.27 2.40 -19.84
CA LEU A 175 -7.03 2.88 -21.19
C LEU A 175 -5.90 2.04 -21.79
N ILE A 176 -6.26 1.01 -22.57
CA ILE A 176 -5.32 0.28 -23.40
C ILE A 176 -5.23 1.07 -24.72
N PRO A 177 -4.12 1.77 -24.98
CA PRO A 177 -3.97 2.49 -26.24
C PRO A 177 -3.85 1.46 -27.36
N LEU A 178 -4.92 1.29 -28.15
CA LEU A 178 -4.90 0.46 -29.33
C LEU A 178 -4.19 1.23 -30.46
N SER A 179 -3.23 0.60 -31.13
CA SER A 179 -2.54 1.19 -32.28
C SER A 179 -3.42 1.31 -33.53
N GLN A 180 -4.48 0.51 -33.59
CA GLN A 180 -5.46 0.48 -34.68
C GLN A 180 -6.87 0.35 -34.11
N ARG A 181 -7.81 0.96 -34.81
CA ARG A 181 -9.24 0.82 -34.53
C ARG A 181 -9.66 -0.66 -34.68
N PRO A 182 -10.43 -1.24 -33.74
CA PRO A 182 -10.97 -2.58 -33.92
C PRO A 182 -11.77 -2.70 -35.22
N SER A 183 -11.57 -3.82 -35.95
CA SER A 183 -12.24 -4.07 -37.23
C SER A 183 -13.73 -4.40 -37.12
N ARG A 184 -14.21 -4.65 -35.90
CA ARG A 184 -15.63 -4.85 -35.57
C ARG A 184 -15.97 -3.94 -34.40
N ASP A 185 -17.10 -3.25 -34.49
CA ASP A 185 -17.66 -2.39 -33.44
C ASP A 185 -16.65 -1.37 -32.87
N GLY A 186 -15.73 -0.86 -33.70
CA GLY A 186 -14.71 0.09 -33.30
C GLY A 186 -15.22 1.53 -33.10
N GLU A 187 -16.54 1.73 -33.03
CA GLU A 187 -17.11 3.03 -32.66
C GLU A 187 -16.81 3.28 -31.18
N ALA A 188 -16.02 4.32 -30.90
CA ALA A 188 -15.75 4.87 -29.57
C ALA A 188 -15.81 6.39 -29.66
#